data_AF-A0A2N1VA88-F1
#
_entry.id   AF-A0A2N1VA88-F1
#
_cell.length_a   1.000
_cell.length_b   1.000
_cell.length_c   1.000
_cell.angle_alpha   90.00
_cell.angle_beta   90.00
_cell.angle_gamma   90.00
#
_symmetry.space_group_name_H-M   'P 1'
#
loop_
_entity.id
_entity.type
_entity.pdbx_description
1 polymer ?
#
loop_
_entity_poly.entity_id
_entity_poly.type
_entity_poly.pdbx_seq_one_letter_code
_entity_poly.pdbx_strand_id
1 'polypeptide(L)'
;MKDQRKTEIKVGVTVFFGLLIFLWVLGWAKNWTVNAQRKEIKVEFSSVAGLEVGDPVTVNGVRKGYVAEISTYGNSVLTLLNFPGEVILNEDARFSVMMLDLMGGKKVEVNPGISKNELDKNKLYKGEFLGDVASAMAMLGSVQNDLVDVIKEVKISLSTLNKTMADQKFTSDIKTSVANLVDLTDNLNKLVVNNRDEINKLLTSGIEITKTANEFIKTNRDSISQTISSINAVLNVSKDLLSKVNDFMDKTDQSRNNLGKMLNDPDLMNDLRITIQQVKELTKVLVEQLKSKGIEVNAHIF
;
A
#
# COMPACT_ATOMS: atom_id res chain seq x y z
N MET A 1 -9.28 -87.21 -66.50
CA MET A 1 -8.52 -85.92 -66.51
C MET A 1 -9.37 -84.69 -66.83
N LYS A 2 -10.40 -84.73 -67.71
CA LYS A 2 -11.24 -83.55 -68.01
C LYS A 2 -12.11 -83.06 -66.83
N ASP A 3 -12.59 -83.96 -65.98
CA ASP A 3 -13.46 -83.57 -64.85
C ASP A 3 -12.72 -82.92 -63.69
N GLN A 4 -11.45 -83.30 -63.45
CA GLN A 4 -10.61 -82.66 -62.42
C GLN A 4 -10.36 -81.19 -62.74
N ARG A 5 -10.04 -80.85 -64.00
CA ARG A 5 -9.87 -79.46 -64.44
C ARG A 5 -11.15 -78.62 -64.29
N LYS A 6 -12.33 -79.20 -64.54
CA LYS A 6 -13.61 -78.48 -64.33
C LYS A 6 -13.85 -78.18 -62.86
N THR A 7 -13.52 -79.12 -61.97
CA THR A 7 -13.63 -78.93 -60.52
C THR A 7 -12.64 -77.89 -60.03
N GLU A 8 -11.37 -77.94 -60.46
CA GLU A 8 -10.34 -76.96 -60.11
C GLU A 8 -10.71 -75.53 -60.54
N ILE A 9 -11.21 -75.36 -61.76
CA ILE A 9 -11.68 -74.04 -62.24
C ILE A 9 -12.88 -73.56 -61.42
N LYS A 10 -13.84 -74.45 -61.11
CA LYS A 10 -15.02 -74.10 -60.30
C LYS A 10 -14.62 -73.64 -58.90
N VAL A 11 -13.66 -74.33 -58.27
CA VAL A 11 -13.13 -73.95 -56.96
C VAL A 11 -12.37 -72.62 -57.05
N GLY A 12 -11.52 -72.43 -58.05
CA GLY A 12 -10.80 -71.17 -58.25
C GLY A 12 -11.72 -69.96 -58.41
N VAL A 13 -12.80 -70.11 -59.20
CA VAL A 13 -13.82 -69.07 -59.37
C VAL A 13 -14.55 -68.79 -58.06
N THR A 14 -14.93 -69.81 -57.29
CA THR A 14 -15.58 -69.63 -55.98
C THR A 14 -14.68 -68.89 -54.99
N VAL A 15 -13.38 -69.23 -54.92
CA VAL A 15 -12.42 -68.54 -54.05
C VAL A 15 -12.23 -67.09 -54.50
N PHE A 16 -12.15 -66.82 -55.80
CA PHE A 16 -12.03 -65.46 -56.33
C PHE A 16 -13.23 -64.58 -55.96
N PHE A 17 -14.46 -65.07 -56.16
CA PHE A 17 -15.67 -64.36 -55.74
C PHE A 17 -15.74 -64.20 -54.22
N GLY A 18 -15.33 -65.22 -53.45
CA GLY A 18 -15.23 -65.14 -52.00
C GLY A 18 -14.27 -64.03 -51.55
N LEU A 19 -13.09 -63.93 -52.18
CA LEU A 19 -12.11 -62.87 -51.92
C LEU A 19 -12.67 -61.49 -52.27
N LEU A 20 -13.39 -61.38 -53.39
CA LEU A 20 -13.97 -60.12 -53.86
C LEU A 20 -15.07 -59.63 -52.92
N ILE A 21 -15.94 -60.53 -52.45
CA ILE A 21 -16.95 -60.24 -51.43
C ILE A 21 -16.27 -59.87 -50.11
N PHE A 22 -15.22 -60.60 -49.70
CA PHE A 22 -14.49 -60.30 -48.47
C PHE A 22 -13.87 -58.90 -48.50
N LEU A 23 -13.20 -58.53 -49.59
CA LEU A 23 -12.65 -57.18 -49.78
C LEU A 23 -13.75 -56.12 -49.78
N TRP A 24 -14.91 -56.41 -50.38
CA TRP A 24 -16.06 -55.50 -50.37
C TRP A 24 -16.64 -55.30 -48.97
N VAL A 25 -16.82 -56.38 -48.20
CA VAL A 25 -17.27 -56.34 -46.81
C VAL A 25 -16.28 -55.58 -45.93
N LEU A 26 -14.97 -55.79 -46.11
CA LEU A 26 -13.95 -55.02 -45.39
C LEU A 26 -13.98 -53.52 -45.73
N GLY A 27 -14.15 -53.18 -47.01
CA GLY A 27 -14.27 -51.79 -47.45
C GLY A 27 -15.52 -51.09 -46.87
N TRP A 28 -16.64 -51.82 -46.83
CA TRP A 28 -17.89 -51.34 -46.23
C TRP A 28 -17.78 -51.20 -44.70
N ALA A 29 -17.25 -52.20 -44.01
CA ALA A 29 -17.07 -52.19 -42.56
C ALA A 29 -16.14 -51.05 -42.08
N LYS A 30 -15.14 -50.68 -42.90
CA LYS A 30 -14.22 -49.57 -42.61
C LYS A 30 -14.76 -48.19 -43.01
N ASN A 31 -15.97 -48.12 -43.55
CA ASN A 31 -16.66 -46.87 -43.92
C ASN A 31 -15.82 -45.97 -44.87
N TRP A 32 -15.13 -46.59 -45.83
CA TRP A 32 -14.18 -45.91 -46.72
C TRP A 32 -14.92 -45.00 -47.71
N THR A 33 -14.87 -43.69 -47.47
CA THR A 33 -15.43 -42.67 -48.37
C THR A 33 -14.32 -42.11 -49.26
N VAL A 34 -14.40 -42.39 -50.57
CA VAL A 34 -13.33 -42.08 -51.56
C VAL A 34 -13.37 -40.62 -52.05
N ASN A 35 -14.43 -39.85 -51.78
CA ASN A 35 -14.58 -38.50 -52.33
C ASN A 35 -15.35 -37.50 -51.44
N ALA A 36 -15.02 -37.43 -50.15
CA ALA A 36 -15.52 -36.34 -49.30
C ALA A 36 -14.48 -35.21 -49.28
N GLN A 37 -14.84 -34.00 -49.71
CA GLN A 37 -14.07 -32.80 -49.42
C GLN A 37 -14.00 -32.66 -47.90
N ARG A 38 -12.86 -33.01 -47.31
CA ARG A 38 -12.63 -32.97 -45.87
C ARG A 38 -11.96 -31.65 -45.51
N LYS A 39 -12.38 -31.06 -44.40
CA LYS A 39 -11.76 -29.90 -43.77
C LYS A 39 -10.90 -30.41 -42.62
N GLU A 40 -9.62 -30.06 -42.64
CA GLU A 40 -8.67 -30.41 -41.58
C GLU A 40 -8.30 -29.16 -40.79
N ILE A 41 -8.49 -29.21 -39.47
CA ILE A 41 -8.22 -28.10 -38.56
C ILE A 41 -7.18 -28.54 -37.54
N LYS A 42 -6.13 -27.72 -37.37
CA LYS A 42 -5.07 -27.97 -36.38
C LYS A 42 -5.41 -27.28 -35.06
N VAL A 43 -5.42 -28.05 -33.98
CA VAL A 43 -5.70 -27.55 -32.63
C VAL A 43 -4.63 -28.01 -31.65
N GLU A 44 -4.05 -27.05 -30.94
CA GLU A 44 -3.09 -27.25 -29.85
C GLU A 44 -3.81 -27.33 -28.51
N PHE A 45 -3.56 -28.39 -27.75
CA PHE A 45 -4.06 -28.58 -26.38
C PHE A 45 -2.87 -28.69 -25.41
N SER A 46 -3.02 -28.20 -24.18
CA SER A 46 -2.02 -28.40 -23.12
C SER A 46 -1.97 -29.85 -22.63
N SER A 47 -3.10 -30.55 -22.66
CA SER A 47 -3.22 -31.98 -22.38
C SER A 47 -4.48 -32.52 -23.08
N VAL A 48 -4.43 -33.77 -23.54
CA VAL A 48 -5.58 -34.46 -24.15
C VAL A 48 -6.07 -35.66 -23.33
N ALA A 49 -5.42 -35.95 -22.19
CA ALA A 49 -5.85 -36.91 -21.17
C ALA A 49 -6.52 -38.20 -21.68
N GLY A 50 -5.88 -38.91 -22.62
CA GLY A 50 -6.38 -40.18 -23.16
C GLY A 50 -7.25 -40.08 -24.40
N LEU A 51 -7.24 -38.93 -25.11
CA LEU A 51 -7.77 -38.82 -26.46
C LEU A 51 -6.97 -39.71 -27.43
N GLU A 52 -7.67 -40.45 -28.28
CA GLU A 52 -7.09 -41.38 -29.26
C GLU A 52 -7.43 -40.99 -30.71
N VAL A 53 -6.63 -41.48 -31.66
CA VAL A 53 -6.92 -41.32 -33.08
C VAL A 53 -8.20 -42.09 -33.43
N GLY A 54 -9.16 -41.40 -34.05
CA GLY A 54 -10.49 -41.92 -34.36
C GLY A 54 -11.58 -41.47 -33.38
N ASP A 55 -11.22 -40.84 -32.26
CA ASP A 55 -12.18 -40.30 -31.30
C ASP A 55 -13.12 -39.28 -31.96
N PRO A 56 -14.39 -39.23 -31.55
CA PRO A 56 -15.37 -38.38 -32.19
C PRO A 56 -15.08 -36.90 -31.95
N VAL A 57 -15.29 -36.10 -32.99
CA VAL A 57 -15.39 -34.64 -32.89
C VAL A 57 -16.85 -34.26 -33.02
N THR A 58 -17.39 -33.59 -32.01
CA THR A 58 -18.78 -33.16 -31.95
C THR A 58 -18.86 -31.65 -32.15
N VAL A 59 -19.89 -31.19 -32.86
CA VAL A 59 -20.22 -29.77 -33.00
C VAL A 59 -21.58 -29.56 -32.35
N ASN A 60 -21.64 -28.76 -31.28
CA ASN A 60 -22.84 -28.58 -30.46
C ASN A 60 -23.48 -29.92 -30.05
N GLY A 61 -22.65 -30.88 -29.63
CA GLY A 61 -23.06 -32.22 -29.20
C GLY A 61 -23.33 -33.23 -30.33
N VAL A 62 -23.39 -32.81 -31.60
CA VAL A 62 -23.64 -33.72 -32.72
C VAL A 62 -22.33 -34.23 -33.30
N ARG A 63 -22.15 -35.55 -33.44
CA ARG A 63 -20.95 -36.13 -34.06
C ARG A 63 -20.86 -35.70 -35.52
N LYS A 64 -19.84 -34.91 -35.83
CA LYS A 64 -19.61 -34.38 -37.17
C LYS A 64 -18.23 -34.72 -37.71
N GLY A 65 -17.25 -35.04 -36.87
CA GLY A 65 -15.89 -35.35 -37.31
C GLY A 65 -15.23 -36.42 -36.46
N TYR A 66 -13.91 -36.55 -36.63
CA TYR A 66 -13.06 -37.41 -35.82
C TYR A 66 -11.64 -36.85 -35.74
N VAL A 67 -10.90 -37.29 -34.73
CA VAL A 67 -9.48 -36.97 -34.56
C VAL A 67 -8.67 -37.80 -35.56
N ALA A 68 -8.05 -37.15 -36.54
CA ALA A 68 -7.29 -37.81 -37.59
C ALA A 68 -5.85 -38.12 -37.16
N GLU A 69 -5.22 -37.24 -36.39
CA GLU A 69 -3.83 -37.39 -35.96
C GLU A 69 -3.61 -36.69 -34.61
N ILE A 70 -2.71 -37.26 -33.80
CA ILE A 70 -2.26 -36.68 -32.53
C ILE A 70 -0.74 -36.76 -32.52
N SER A 71 -0.08 -35.63 -32.25
CA SER A 71 1.38 -35.54 -32.16
C SER A 71 1.80 -34.65 -30.99
N THR A 72 2.96 -34.92 -30.41
CA THR A 72 3.56 -34.06 -29.39
C THR A 72 4.13 -32.80 -30.04
N TYR A 73 3.84 -31.64 -29.45
CA TYR A 73 4.30 -30.34 -29.95
C TYR A 73 4.90 -29.54 -28.79
N GLY A 74 6.21 -29.72 -28.54
CA GLY A 74 6.90 -29.12 -27.40
C GLY A 74 6.32 -29.62 -26.07
N ASN A 75 5.77 -28.71 -25.27
CA ASN A 75 5.08 -29.01 -24.00
C ASN A 75 3.55 -29.11 -24.15
N SER A 76 3.07 -29.18 -25.39
CA SER A 76 1.66 -29.27 -25.77
C SER A 76 1.43 -30.50 -26.66
N VAL A 77 0.17 -30.74 -27.00
CA VAL A 77 -0.27 -31.78 -27.94
C VAL A 77 -0.94 -31.10 -29.13
N LEU A 78 -0.49 -31.42 -30.33
CA LEU A 78 -1.10 -30.99 -31.57
C LEU A 78 -2.04 -32.07 -32.08
N THR A 79 -3.29 -31.69 -32.34
CA THR A 79 -4.33 -32.57 -32.87
C THR A 79 -4.79 -32.08 -34.23
N LEU A 80 -5.03 -33.03 -35.14
CA LEU A 80 -5.62 -32.77 -36.44
C LEU A 80 -7.06 -33.26 -36.43
N LEU A 81 -8.01 -32.33 -36.55
CA LEU A 81 -9.44 -32.64 -36.54
C LEU A 81 -9.97 -32.68 -37.96
N ASN A 82 -10.66 -33.75 -38.33
CA ASN A 82 -11.24 -33.92 -39.65
C ASN A 82 -12.76 -33.73 -39.62
N PHE A 83 -13.26 -32.85 -40.48
CA PHE A 83 -14.68 -32.56 -40.65
C PHE A 83 -15.13 -32.78 -42.11
N PRO A 84 -16.40 -33.16 -42.34
CA PRO A 84 -17.06 -33.04 -43.63
C PRO A 84 -17.11 -31.58 -44.10
N GLY A 85 -17.06 -31.36 -45.42
CA GLY A 85 -17.08 -30.02 -46.02
C GLY A 85 -18.28 -29.14 -45.62
N GLU A 86 -19.40 -29.75 -45.25
CA GLU A 86 -20.65 -29.08 -44.84
C GLU A 86 -20.57 -28.38 -43.47
N VAL A 87 -19.56 -28.68 -42.65
CA VAL A 87 -19.41 -28.05 -41.33
C VAL A 87 -18.83 -26.65 -41.50
N ILE A 88 -19.57 -25.64 -41.03
CA ILE A 88 -19.14 -24.24 -40.97
C ILE A 88 -18.64 -23.95 -39.56
N LEU A 89 -17.38 -23.51 -39.45
CA LEU A 89 -16.76 -23.07 -38.21
C LEU A 89 -16.29 -21.63 -38.42
N ASN A 90 -16.55 -20.76 -37.45
CA ASN A 90 -16.22 -19.35 -37.51
C ASN A 90 -14.89 -19.08 -36.79
N GLU A 91 -14.30 -17.90 -37.01
CA GLU A 91 -12.99 -17.54 -36.42
C GLU A 91 -12.93 -17.61 -34.89
N ASP A 92 -14.07 -17.45 -34.21
CA ASP A 92 -14.24 -17.51 -32.76
C ASP A 92 -14.66 -18.90 -32.25
N ALA A 93 -14.55 -19.93 -33.08
CA ALA A 93 -14.82 -21.31 -32.69
C ALA A 93 -13.93 -21.74 -31.52
N ARG A 94 -14.53 -22.47 -30.56
CA ARG A 94 -13.83 -23.01 -29.39
C ARG A 94 -13.77 -24.52 -29.46
N PHE A 95 -12.61 -25.07 -29.12
CA PHE A 95 -12.32 -26.50 -29.15
C PHE A 95 -12.01 -26.96 -27.73
N SER A 96 -12.70 -28.00 -27.27
CA SER A 96 -12.57 -28.49 -25.92
C SER A 96 -12.46 -30.01 -25.88
N VAL A 97 -11.44 -30.56 -25.23
CA VAL A 97 -11.39 -32.00 -24.92
C VAL A 97 -12.24 -32.23 -23.67
N MET A 98 -13.20 -33.14 -23.78
CA MET A 98 -14.09 -33.52 -22.68
C MET A 98 -14.39 -35.02 -22.70
N MET A 99 -14.97 -35.50 -21.60
CA MET A 99 -15.45 -36.87 -21.48
C MET A 99 -16.62 -37.13 -22.45
N LEU A 100 -16.54 -38.20 -23.22
CA LEU A 100 -17.64 -38.72 -24.05
C LEU A 100 -18.64 -39.50 -23.20
N ASP A 101 -18.12 -40.39 -22.35
CA ASP A 101 -18.90 -41.28 -21.49
C ASP A 101 -18.21 -41.53 -20.14
N LEU A 102 -18.97 -42.05 -19.18
CA LEU A 102 -18.48 -42.35 -17.84
C LEU A 102 -17.44 -43.49 -17.79
N MET A 103 -17.24 -44.24 -18.88
CA MET A 103 -16.28 -45.34 -18.96
C MET A 103 -14.88 -44.86 -19.39
N GLY A 104 -14.71 -43.55 -19.58
CA GLY A 104 -13.41 -42.93 -19.82
C GLY A 104 -13.18 -42.49 -21.26
N GLY A 105 -14.13 -42.77 -22.17
CA GLY A 105 -14.04 -42.30 -23.56
C GLY A 105 -13.91 -40.78 -23.63
N LYS A 106 -13.14 -40.29 -24.61
CA LYS A 106 -12.88 -38.86 -24.83
C LYS A 106 -13.45 -38.40 -26.16
N LYS A 107 -13.73 -37.10 -26.24
CA LYS A 107 -14.14 -36.43 -27.47
C LYS A 107 -13.60 -35.02 -27.52
N VAL A 108 -13.53 -34.48 -28.73
CA VAL A 108 -13.35 -33.04 -28.94
C VAL A 108 -14.71 -32.42 -29.21
N GLU A 109 -15.17 -31.56 -28.30
CA GLU A 109 -16.36 -30.74 -28.47
C GLU A 109 -15.99 -29.41 -29.11
N VAL A 110 -16.76 -29.01 -30.11
CA VAL A 110 -16.53 -27.80 -30.89
C VAL A 110 -17.76 -26.91 -30.80
N ASN A 111 -17.54 -25.71 -30.29
CA ASN A 111 -18.51 -24.63 -30.43
C ASN A 111 -18.17 -23.89 -31.74
N PRO A 112 -19.08 -23.81 -32.72
CA PRO A 112 -18.79 -23.28 -34.05
C PRO A 112 -18.54 -21.76 -34.08
N GLY A 113 -18.79 -21.03 -32.99
CA GLY A 113 -18.65 -19.57 -32.94
C GLY A 113 -19.80 -18.84 -33.64
N ILE A 114 -19.84 -17.51 -33.50
CA ILE A 114 -20.86 -16.63 -34.08
C ILE A 114 -20.28 -15.54 -34.99
N SER A 115 -18.96 -15.51 -35.20
CA SER A 115 -18.32 -14.54 -36.09
C SER A 115 -18.86 -14.66 -37.52
N LYS A 116 -18.84 -13.54 -38.26
CA LYS A 116 -19.27 -13.49 -39.67
C LYS A 116 -18.24 -14.11 -40.62
N ASN A 117 -17.00 -14.26 -40.16
CA ASN A 117 -15.90 -14.78 -40.96
C ASN A 117 -15.71 -16.27 -40.65
N GLU A 118 -15.53 -17.07 -41.71
CA GLU A 118 -15.14 -18.47 -41.57
C GLU A 118 -13.71 -18.59 -41.03
N LEU A 119 -13.50 -19.65 -40.26
CA LEU A 119 -12.22 -20.04 -39.71
C LEU A 119 -11.17 -20.31 -40.80
N ASP A 120 -9.96 -19.77 -40.63
CA ASP A 120 -8.82 -20.08 -41.49
C ASP A 120 -8.24 -21.47 -41.19
N LYS A 121 -8.27 -22.35 -42.18
CA LYS A 121 -7.83 -23.75 -42.07
C LYS A 121 -6.32 -23.89 -41.84
N ASN A 122 -5.52 -22.90 -42.23
CA ASN A 122 -4.07 -22.94 -42.10
C ASN A 122 -3.56 -22.43 -40.75
N LYS A 123 -4.44 -21.85 -39.94
CA LYS A 123 -4.11 -21.30 -38.63
C LYS A 123 -4.13 -22.41 -37.56
N LEU A 124 -3.23 -22.28 -36.59
CA LEU A 124 -3.24 -23.10 -35.38
C LEU A 124 -4.20 -22.51 -34.34
N TYR A 125 -5.17 -23.30 -33.90
CA TYR A 125 -6.13 -22.92 -32.87
C TYR A 125 -5.70 -23.46 -31.51
N LYS A 126 -6.05 -22.74 -30.44
CA LYS A 126 -5.85 -23.25 -29.08
C LYS A 126 -7.14 -23.89 -28.58
N GLY A 127 -7.00 -25.06 -27.99
CA GLY A 127 -8.08 -25.78 -27.34
C GLY A 127 -7.84 -25.94 -25.85
N GLU A 128 -8.92 -26.21 -25.13
CA GLU A 128 -8.93 -26.35 -23.68
C GLU A 128 -9.27 -27.78 -23.27
N PHE A 129 -8.68 -28.26 -22.18
CA PHE A 129 -9.10 -29.49 -21.54
C PHE A 129 -10.06 -29.14 -20.40
N LEU A 130 -11.34 -29.49 -20.53
CA LEU A 130 -12.37 -29.13 -19.54
C LEU A 130 -12.41 -30.08 -18.32
N GLY A 131 -11.44 -30.99 -18.21
CA GLY A 131 -11.41 -31.97 -17.14
C GLY A 131 -12.39 -33.12 -17.34
N ASP A 132 -12.17 -34.18 -16.58
CA ASP A 132 -13.04 -35.36 -16.55
C ASP A 132 -13.41 -35.70 -15.09
N VAL A 133 -14.29 -36.69 -14.89
CA VAL A 133 -14.72 -37.10 -13.54
C VAL A 133 -13.52 -37.48 -12.67
N ALA A 134 -12.49 -38.11 -13.24
CA ALA A 134 -11.26 -38.43 -12.51
C ALA A 134 -10.52 -37.17 -12.05
N SER A 135 -10.41 -36.16 -12.92
CA SER A 135 -9.83 -34.85 -12.59
C SER A 135 -10.63 -34.14 -11.49
N ALA A 136 -11.96 -34.18 -11.56
CA ALA A 136 -12.83 -33.63 -10.53
C ALA A 136 -12.69 -34.37 -9.19
N MET A 137 -12.59 -35.71 -9.20
CA MET A 137 -12.35 -36.50 -8.00
C MET A 137 -10.98 -36.24 -7.38
N ALA A 138 -9.94 -36.06 -8.19
CA ALA A 138 -8.62 -35.67 -7.72
C ALA A 138 -8.66 -34.30 -7.02
N MET A 139 -9.39 -33.32 -7.59
CA MET A 139 -9.62 -32.02 -6.95
C MET A 139 -10.42 -32.14 -5.65
N LEU A 140 -11.45 -32.99 -5.59
CA LEU A 140 -12.17 -33.24 -4.33
C LEU A 140 -11.28 -33.89 -3.26
N GLY A 141 -10.39 -34.81 -3.67
CA GLY A 141 -9.43 -35.43 -2.77
C GLY A 141 -8.43 -34.43 -2.18
N SER A 142 -7.91 -33.50 -2.99
CA SER A 142 -7.03 -32.43 -2.48
C SER A 142 -7.77 -31.50 -1.52
N VAL A 143 -9.00 -31.12 -1.84
CA VAL A 143 -9.84 -30.28 -0.97
C VAL A 143 -10.09 -30.96 0.39
N GLN A 144 -10.29 -32.29 0.42
CA GLN A 144 -10.45 -33.02 1.67
C GLN A 144 -9.20 -32.93 2.56
N ASN A 145 -8.01 -33.07 1.99
CA ASN A 145 -6.76 -32.96 2.73
C ASN A 145 -6.56 -31.55 3.29
N ASP A 146 -6.78 -30.53 2.46
CA ASP A 146 -6.67 -29.12 2.86
C ASP A 146 -7.65 -28.80 4.01
N LEU A 147 -8.89 -29.30 3.93
CA LEU A 147 -9.88 -29.13 5.01
C LEU A 147 -9.43 -29.78 6.32
N VAL A 148 -8.84 -30.98 6.27
CA VAL A 148 -8.36 -31.67 7.46
C VAL A 148 -7.25 -30.87 8.14
N ASP A 149 -6.36 -30.26 7.37
CA ASP A 149 -5.26 -29.47 7.92
C ASP A 149 -5.75 -28.13 8.50
N VAL A 150 -6.68 -27.45 7.84
CA VAL A 150 -7.37 -26.26 8.39
C VAL A 150 -8.07 -26.60 9.71
N ILE A 151 -8.77 -27.74 9.79
CA ILE A 151 -9.45 -28.16 11.02
C ILE A 151 -8.42 -28.42 12.15
N LYS A 152 -7.27 -29.02 11.86
CA LYS A 152 -6.20 -29.21 12.86
C LYS A 152 -5.66 -27.87 13.34
N GLU A 153 -5.38 -26.93 12.43
CA GLU A 153 -4.88 -25.59 12.77
C GLU A 153 -5.88 -24.80 13.62
N VAL A 154 -7.16 -24.87 13.29
CA VAL A 154 -8.24 -24.28 14.09
C VAL A 154 -8.30 -24.92 15.47
N LYS A 155 -8.21 -26.26 15.57
CA LYS A 155 -8.18 -26.96 16.87
C LYS A 155 -6.97 -26.56 17.70
N ILE A 156 -5.79 -26.44 17.10
CA ILE A 156 -4.57 -25.98 17.78
C ILE A 156 -4.76 -24.56 18.30
N SER A 157 -5.24 -23.65 17.44
CA SER A 157 -5.50 -22.26 17.79
C SER A 157 -6.50 -22.12 18.94
N LEU A 158 -7.61 -22.86 18.88
CA LEU A 158 -8.61 -22.93 19.95
C LEU A 158 -8.02 -23.54 21.23
N SER A 159 -7.15 -24.54 21.13
CA SER A 159 -6.50 -25.13 22.31
C SER A 159 -5.52 -24.16 22.98
N THR A 160 -4.81 -23.34 22.20
CA THR A 160 -3.92 -22.29 22.69
C THR A 160 -4.73 -21.17 23.35
N LEU A 161 -5.84 -20.74 22.72
CA LEU A 161 -6.75 -19.76 23.31
C LEU A 161 -7.35 -20.28 24.62
N ASN A 162 -7.80 -21.54 24.67
CA ASN A 162 -8.32 -22.13 25.89
C ASN A 162 -7.24 -22.21 26.99
N LYS A 163 -5.99 -22.56 26.66
CA LYS A 163 -4.90 -22.59 27.63
C LYS A 163 -4.53 -21.19 28.14
N THR A 164 -4.53 -20.19 27.29
CA THR A 164 -4.20 -18.81 27.68
C THR A 164 -5.33 -18.14 28.47
N MET A 165 -6.61 -18.41 28.12
CA MET A 165 -7.76 -17.89 28.86
C MET A 165 -8.05 -18.67 30.15
N ALA A 166 -7.76 -19.97 30.20
CA ALA A 166 -7.88 -20.78 31.41
C ALA A 166 -6.63 -20.71 32.32
N ASP A 167 -5.59 -19.99 31.90
CA ASP A 167 -4.44 -19.72 32.77
C ASP A 167 -4.89 -18.81 33.92
N GLN A 168 -4.97 -19.40 35.11
CA GLN A 168 -5.31 -18.69 36.34
C GLN A 168 -4.36 -17.51 36.59
N LYS A 169 -3.11 -17.59 36.11
CA LYS A 169 -2.14 -16.51 36.20
C LYS A 169 -2.54 -15.31 35.35
N PHE A 170 -2.92 -15.51 34.09
CA PHE A 170 -3.38 -14.43 33.21
C PHE A 170 -4.64 -13.74 33.77
N THR A 171 -5.61 -14.51 34.24
CA THR A 171 -6.83 -13.96 34.86
C THR A 171 -6.50 -13.19 36.16
N SER A 172 -5.56 -13.68 36.97
CA SER A 172 -5.07 -13.01 38.18
C SER A 172 -4.35 -11.70 37.86
N ASP A 173 -3.50 -11.68 36.82
CA ASP A 173 -2.74 -10.50 36.40
C ASP A 173 -3.67 -9.42 35.86
N ILE A 174 -4.70 -9.79 35.08
CA ILE A 174 -5.74 -8.86 34.62
C ILE A 174 -6.53 -8.30 35.80
N LYS A 175 -6.97 -9.17 36.74
CA LYS A 175 -7.72 -8.72 37.93
C LYS A 175 -6.90 -7.72 38.77
N THR A 176 -5.61 -8.00 38.95
CA THR A 176 -4.68 -7.14 39.68
C THR A 176 -4.47 -5.81 38.96
N SER A 177 -4.31 -5.84 37.63
CA SER A 177 -4.14 -4.63 36.81
C SER A 177 -5.39 -3.74 36.87
N VAL A 178 -6.58 -4.34 36.79
CA VAL A 178 -7.84 -3.60 36.93
C VAL A 178 -7.97 -2.99 38.31
N ALA A 179 -7.65 -3.73 39.39
CA ALA A 179 -7.67 -3.19 40.75
C ALA A 179 -6.73 -1.98 40.89
N ASN A 180 -5.48 -2.09 40.39
CA ASN A 180 -4.52 -0.99 40.41
C ASN A 180 -5.01 0.24 39.62
N LEU A 181 -5.70 0.04 38.50
CA LEU A 181 -6.28 1.14 37.72
C LEU A 181 -7.44 1.83 38.46
N VAL A 182 -8.28 1.07 39.16
CA VAL A 182 -9.33 1.65 40.01
C VAL A 182 -8.70 2.49 41.12
N ASP A 183 -7.68 1.96 41.81
CA ASP A 183 -6.99 2.69 42.88
C ASP A 183 -6.27 3.94 42.38
N LEU A 184 -5.60 3.86 41.21
CA LEU A 184 -4.98 5.03 40.58
C LEU A 184 -6.02 6.10 40.26
N THR A 185 -7.16 5.69 39.68
CA THR A 185 -8.24 6.62 39.31
C THR A 185 -8.84 7.29 40.55
N ASP A 186 -9.05 6.54 41.62
CA ASP A 186 -9.54 7.09 42.89
C ASP A 186 -8.53 8.07 43.52
N ASN A 187 -7.24 7.73 43.52
CA ASN A 187 -6.19 8.62 44.01
C ASN A 187 -6.07 9.91 43.18
N LEU A 188 -6.17 9.82 41.84
CA LEU A 188 -6.20 11.00 40.97
C LEU A 188 -7.42 11.87 41.24
N ASN A 189 -8.60 11.25 41.40
CA ASN A 189 -9.82 11.97 41.73
C ASN A 189 -9.69 12.67 43.09
N LYS A 190 -9.15 12.00 44.11
CA LYS A 190 -8.86 12.59 45.42
C LYS A 190 -7.88 13.75 45.32
N LEU A 191 -6.82 13.63 44.54
CA LEU A 191 -5.88 14.73 44.31
C LEU A 191 -6.59 15.95 43.72
N VAL A 192 -7.39 15.75 42.68
CA VAL A 192 -8.13 16.84 42.03
C VAL A 192 -9.15 17.48 42.97
N VAL A 193 -9.92 16.67 43.71
CA VAL A 193 -10.95 17.16 44.63
C VAL A 193 -10.32 17.90 45.81
N ASN A 194 -9.29 17.32 46.45
CA ASN A 194 -8.65 17.91 47.63
C ASN A 194 -7.89 19.19 47.32
N ASN A 195 -7.40 19.34 46.08
CA ASN A 195 -6.66 20.52 45.66
C ASN A 195 -7.50 21.48 44.81
N ARG A 196 -8.81 21.22 44.62
CA ARG A 196 -9.67 22.03 43.75
C ARG A 196 -9.67 23.50 44.14
N ASP A 197 -9.75 23.78 45.45
CA ASP A 197 -9.79 25.15 45.96
C ASP A 197 -8.44 25.85 45.79
N GLU A 198 -7.33 25.16 46.03
CA GLU A 198 -5.98 25.71 45.81
C GLU A 198 -5.69 25.95 44.33
N ILE A 199 -6.10 25.03 43.44
CA ILE A 199 -6.02 25.22 41.99
C ILE A 199 -6.85 26.43 41.56
N ASN A 200 -8.08 26.58 42.08
CA ASN A 200 -8.92 27.73 41.77
C ASN A 200 -8.31 29.04 42.29
N LYS A 201 -7.75 29.06 43.50
CA LYS A 201 -7.03 30.23 44.03
C LYS A 201 -5.86 30.60 43.14
N LEU A 202 -5.01 29.64 42.77
CA LEU A 202 -3.87 29.86 41.88
C LEU A 202 -4.31 30.43 40.51
N LEU A 203 -5.38 29.90 39.93
CA LEU A 203 -5.93 30.39 38.67
C LEU A 203 -6.46 31.82 38.80
N THR A 204 -7.24 32.11 39.86
CA THR A 204 -7.76 33.45 40.12
C THR A 204 -6.63 34.45 40.37
N SER A 205 -5.67 34.13 41.23
CA SER A 205 -4.50 34.97 41.49
C SER A 205 -3.67 35.19 40.23
N GLY A 206 -3.49 34.18 39.38
CA GLY A 206 -2.80 34.31 38.10
C GLY A 206 -3.52 35.26 37.13
N ILE A 207 -4.85 35.19 37.06
CA ILE A 207 -5.68 36.11 36.27
C ILE A 207 -5.58 37.53 36.82
N GLU A 208 -5.67 37.71 38.14
CA GLU A 208 -5.56 39.01 38.80
C GLU A 208 -4.20 39.66 38.57
N ILE A 209 -3.10 38.93 38.79
CA ILE A 209 -1.74 39.43 38.53
C ILE A 209 -1.60 39.87 37.07
N THR A 210 -2.10 39.05 36.13
CA THR A 210 -2.03 39.38 34.70
C THR A 210 -2.84 40.64 34.37
N LYS A 211 -4.02 40.80 34.99
CA LYS A 211 -4.85 42.00 34.84
C LYS A 211 -4.16 43.23 35.43
N THR A 212 -3.67 43.16 36.66
CA THR A 212 -2.96 44.24 37.33
C THR A 212 -1.70 44.64 36.57
N ALA A 213 -0.92 43.69 36.05
CA ALA A 213 0.25 43.97 35.22
C ALA A 213 -0.13 44.71 33.93
N ASN A 214 -1.18 44.26 33.24
CA ASN A 214 -1.68 44.92 32.04
C ASN A 214 -2.21 46.33 32.33
N GLU A 215 -2.94 46.52 33.43
CA GLU A 215 -3.45 47.84 33.86
C GLU A 215 -2.31 48.78 34.24
N PHE A 216 -1.30 48.29 34.96
CA PHE A 216 -0.10 49.06 35.30
C PHE A 216 0.62 49.54 34.05
N ILE A 217 0.88 48.65 33.09
CA ILE A 217 1.53 49.00 31.82
C ILE A 217 0.68 50.02 31.05
N LYS A 218 -0.64 49.80 30.95
CA LYS A 218 -1.53 50.69 30.21
C LYS A 218 -1.60 52.08 30.83
N THR A 219 -1.69 52.17 32.15
CA THR A 219 -1.82 53.45 32.88
C THR A 219 -0.53 54.24 32.89
N ASN A 220 0.61 53.54 32.97
CA ASN A 220 1.92 54.18 33.06
C ASN A 220 2.62 54.28 31.70
N ARG A 221 2.03 53.81 30.60
CA ARG A 221 2.66 53.78 29.26
C ARG A 221 3.21 55.15 28.87
N ASP A 222 2.39 56.19 29.01
CA ASP A 222 2.74 57.54 28.60
C ASP A 222 3.80 58.13 29.53
N SER A 223 3.67 57.95 30.85
CA SER A 223 4.67 58.39 31.83
C SER A 223 6.01 57.68 31.66
N ILE A 224 6.02 56.38 31.39
CA ILE A 224 7.23 55.60 31.10
C ILE A 224 7.86 56.09 29.79
N SER A 225 7.06 56.25 28.73
CA SER A 225 7.52 56.77 27.43
C SER A 225 8.11 58.18 27.57
N GLN A 226 7.44 59.06 28.31
CA GLN A 226 7.89 60.42 28.58
C GLN A 226 9.17 60.42 29.42
N THR A 227 9.26 59.57 30.44
CA THR A 227 10.47 59.43 31.27
C THR A 227 11.65 58.97 30.42
N ILE A 228 11.46 57.95 29.57
CA ILE A 228 12.49 57.47 28.64
C ILE A 228 12.90 58.60 27.66
N SER A 229 11.95 59.36 27.14
CA SER A 229 12.22 60.49 26.25
C SER A 229 12.99 61.61 26.96
N SER A 230 12.61 61.95 28.20
CA SER A 230 13.29 62.95 29.03
C SER A 230 14.71 62.51 29.37
N ILE A 231 14.91 61.23 29.71
CA ILE A 231 16.25 60.66 29.91
C ILE A 231 17.07 60.82 28.64
N ASN A 232 16.56 60.39 27.48
CA ASN A 232 17.27 60.52 26.21
C ASN A 232 17.61 61.98 25.86
N ALA A 233 16.71 62.93 26.15
CA ALA A 233 16.96 64.34 25.94
C ALA A 233 18.08 64.87 26.84
N VAL A 234 18.05 64.54 28.14
CA VAL A 234 19.12 64.88 29.09
C VAL A 234 20.45 64.29 28.63
N LEU A 235 20.48 63.02 28.21
CA LEU A 235 21.69 62.38 27.70
C LEU A 235 22.28 63.07 26.48
N ASN A 236 21.42 63.50 25.55
CA ASN A 236 21.86 64.24 24.36
C ASN A 236 22.42 65.62 24.72
N VAL A 237 21.75 66.36 25.61
CA VAL A 237 22.24 67.66 26.11
C VAL A 237 23.55 67.49 26.86
N SER A 238 23.66 66.48 27.73
CA SER A 238 24.92 66.17 28.43
C SER A 238 26.03 65.85 27.42
N LYS A 239 25.77 65.03 26.40
CA LYS A 239 26.78 64.72 25.37
C LYS A 239 27.22 65.96 24.58
N ASP A 240 26.30 66.85 24.22
CA ASP A 240 26.62 68.10 23.53
C ASP A 240 27.41 69.07 24.42
N LEU A 241 27.02 69.20 25.70
CA LEU A 241 27.78 69.96 26.69
C LEU A 241 29.19 69.41 26.86
N LEU A 242 29.35 68.09 26.95
CA LEU A 242 30.67 67.45 27.02
C LEU A 242 31.53 67.77 25.80
N SER A 243 30.95 67.74 24.60
CA SER A 243 31.66 68.09 23.38
C SER A 243 32.08 69.56 23.37
N LYS A 244 31.19 70.47 23.77
CA LYS A 244 31.47 71.92 23.81
C LYS A 244 32.48 72.29 24.89
N VAL A 245 32.41 71.63 26.05
CA VAL A 245 33.40 71.78 27.13
C VAL A 245 34.76 71.29 26.63
N ASN A 246 34.85 70.11 25.99
CA ASN A 246 36.10 69.63 25.39
C ASN A 246 36.66 70.62 24.36
N ASP A 247 35.85 71.06 23.39
CA ASP A 247 36.26 72.05 22.37
C ASP A 247 36.69 73.39 22.99
N PHE A 248 36.02 73.81 24.07
CA PHE A 248 36.32 75.04 24.78
C PHE A 248 37.61 74.93 25.59
N MET A 249 37.85 73.79 26.25
CA MET A 249 39.12 73.50 26.93
C MET A 249 40.28 73.52 25.94
N ASP A 250 40.14 72.85 24.79
CA ASP A 250 41.17 72.78 23.74
C ASP A 250 41.51 74.18 23.18
N LYS A 251 40.51 75.08 23.06
CA LYS A 251 40.71 76.46 22.60
C LYS A 251 41.25 77.40 23.69
N THR A 252 40.94 77.13 24.95
CA THR A 252 41.36 77.98 26.08
C THR A 252 42.81 77.70 26.48
N ASP A 253 43.27 76.46 26.35
CA ASP A 253 44.69 76.08 26.53
C ASP A 253 45.63 76.86 25.58
N GLN A 254 45.08 77.38 24.48
CA GLN A 254 45.80 78.16 23.46
C GLN A 254 45.76 79.69 23.67
N SER A 255 44.91 80.23 24.56
CA SER A 255 44.74 81.69 24.76
C SER A 255 45.21 82.14 26.14
N ARG A 256 46.35 82.85 26.21
CA ARG A 256 46.96 83.38 27.45
C ARG A 256 46.20 84.58 28.06
N ASN A 257 44.88 84.49 28.24
CA ASN A 257 44.07 85.55 28.86
C ASN A 257 43.73 85.27 30.34
N ASN A 258 43.21 86.28 31.04
CA ASN A 258 42.91 86.21 32.47
C ASN A 258 41.72 85.28 32.81
N LEU A 259 40.84 85.00 31.84
CA LEU A 259 39.75 84.02 31.94
C LEU A 259 40.30 82.60 31.87
N GLY A 260 41.31 82.34 31.04
CA GLY A 260 42.00 81.05 30.96
C GLY A 260 42.72 80.66 32.26
N LYS A 261 43.20 81.65 33.04
CA LYS A 261 43.76 81.39 34.38
C LYS A 261 42.72 81.03 35.45
N MET A 262 41.51 81.59 35.36
CA MET A 262 40.41 81.28 36.30
C MET A 262 39.70 79.98 35.94
N LEU A 263 39.74 79.58 34.66
CA LEU A 263 39.19 78.32 34.15
C LEU A 263 40.18 77.16 34.18
N ASN A 264 41.48 77.43 34.30
CA ASN A 264 42.51 76.45 34.69
C ASN A 264 42.62 76.30 36.22
N ASP A 265 41.61 76.73 36.97
CA ASP A 265 41.54 76.40 38.39
C ASP A 265 41.48 74.86 38.52
N PRO A 266 42.50 74.23 39.15
CA PRO A 266 42.59 72.78 39.24
C PRO A 266 41.38 72.17 39.94
N ASP A 267 40.79 72.87 40.91
CA ASP A 267 39.66 72.36 41.70
C ASP A 267 38.37 72.39 40.88
N LEU A 268 38.11 73.49 40.16
CA LEU A 268 36.95 73.61 39.27
C LEU A 268 36.99 72.57 38.14
N MET A 269 38.16 72.39 37.53
CA MET A 269 38.35 71.41 36.45
C MET A 269 38.24 69.98 36.95
N ASN A 270 38.71 69.71 38.16
CA ASN A 270 38.55 68.41 38.81
C ASN A 270 37.08 68.14 39.16
N ASP A 271 36.37 69.11 39.73
CA ASP A 271 34.95 68.98 40.08
C ASP A 271 34.07 68.79 38.83
N LEU A 272 34.36 69.51 37.76
CA LEU A 272 33.68 69.34 36.48
C LEU A 272 33.94 67.94 35.92
N ARG A 273 35.19 67.48 35.92
CA ARG A 273 35.58 66.14 35.44
C ARG A 273 34.91 65.04 36.27
N ILE A 274 34.87 65.18 37.60
CA ILE A 274 34.21 64.24 38.51
C ILE A 274 32.70 64.22 38.24
N THR A 275 32.06 65.38 38.11
CA THR A 275 30.61 65.49 37.84
C THR A 275 30.25 64.83 36.51
N ILE A 276 31.05 65.09 35.46
CA ILE A 276 30.91 64.48 34.15
C ILE A 276 31.06 62.96 34.23
N GLN A 277 32.05 62.47 34.97
CA GLN A 277 32.30 61.06 35.15
C GLN A 277 31.16 60.38 35.92
N GLN A 278 30.63 61.02 36.96
CA GLN A 278 29.47 60.55 37.72
C GLN A 278 28.21 60.47 36.85
N VAL A 279 27.94 61.48 36.02
CA VAL A 279 26.80 61.48 35.07
C VAL A 279 26.95 60.34 34.04
N LYS A 280 28.18 60.13 33.53
CA LYS A 280 28.47 59.04 32.59
C LYS A 280 28.27 57.66 33.22
N GLU A 281 28.77 57.44 34.44
CA GLU A 281 28.58 56.19 35.18
C GLU A 281 27.11 55.94 35.51
N LEU A 282 26.39 56.94 36.02
CA LEU A 282 24.96 56.84 36.29
C LEU A 282 24.17 56.47 35.02
N THR A 283 24.49 57.11 33.90
CA THR A 283 23.87 56.81 32.60
C THR A 283 24.13 55.36 32.17
N LYS A 284 25.38 54.90 32.33
CA LYS A 284 25.77 53.54 31.98
C LYS A 284 25.01 52.52 32.82
N VAL A 285 24.94 52.72 34.13
CA VAL A 285 24.19 51.86 35.06
C VAL A 285 22.71 51.80 34.68
N LEU A 286 22.08 52.93 34.39
CA LEU A 286 20.67 52.97 33.97
C LEU A 286 20.42 52.20 32.66
N VAL A 287 21.28 52.39 31.65
CA VAL A 287 21.14 51.70 30.36
C VAL A 287 21.40 50.20 30.50
N GLU A 288 22.40 49.79 31.29
CA GLU A 288 22.70 48.38 31.55
C GLU A 288 21.58 47.68 32.33
N GLN A 289 21.00 48.33 33.35
CA GLN A 289 19.87 47.76 34.09
C GLN A 289 18.65 47.56 33.19
N LEU A 290 18.28 48.58 32.40
CA LEU A 290 17.14 48.50 31.49
C LEU A 290 17.30 47.41 30.42
N LYS A 291 18.53 47.20 29.90
CA LYS A 291 18.80 46.19 28.87
C LYS A 291 18.95 44.77 29.41
N SER A 292 19.54 44.60 30.60
CA SER A 292 19.90 43.27 31.12
C SER A 292 18.84 42.67 32.03
N LYS A 293 18.26 43.46 32.93
CA LYS A 293 17.36 42.99 34.00
C LYS A 293 15.92 43.46 33.82
N GLY A 294 15.68 44.41 32.92
CA GLY A 294 14.39 45.09 32.82
C GLY A 294 14.13 45.99 34.03
N ILE A 295 12.86 46.33 34.25
CA ILE A 295 12.43 47.09 35.44
C ILE A 295 11.98 46.07 36.49
N GLU A 296 12.67 46.04 37.64
CA GLU A 296 12.29 45.18 38.77
C GLU A 296 11.07 45.78 39.48
N VAL A 297 9.91 45.15 39.31
CA VAL A 297 8.66 45.55 39.97
C VAL A 297 8.46 44.64 41.18
N ASN A 298 8.72 45.18 42.38
CA ASN A 298 8.42 44.50 43.62
C ASN A 298 6.92 44.60 43.92
N ALA A 299 6.13 43.64 43.43
CA ALA A 299 4.72 43.52 43.77
C ALA A 299 4.58 42.87 45.15
N HIS A 300 4.09 43.62 46.15
CA HIS A 300 3.63 43.05 47.41
C HIS A 300 2.21 42.51 47.22
N ILE A 301 2.08 41.19 47.25
CA ILE A 301 0.80 40.49 47.22
C ILE A 301 0.42 40.24 48.69
N PHE A 302 -0.70 40.80 49.14
CA PHE A 302 -1.28 40.54 50.46
C PHE A 302 -2.06 39.23 50.48
#